data_AF-N1UUJ8-F1
#
_entry.id   AF-N1UUJ8-F1
#
_cell.length_a   1.000
_cell.length_b   1.000
_cell.length_c   1.000
_cell.angle_alpha   90.00
_cell.angle_beta   90.00
_cell.angle_gamma   90.00
#
_symmetry.space_group_name_H-M   'P 1'
#
loop_
_entity.id
_entity.type
_entity.pdbx_description
1 polymer ?
#
loop_
_entity_poly.entity_id
_entity_poly.type
_entity_poly.pdbx_seq_one_letter_code
_entity_poly.pdbx_strand_id
1 'polypeptide(L)'
;MFSWDHFREILKASTAPALAELLNNISFMIFTEFATIVGTTALAVTNMLFSTLSLSFLPGYAFGIAATTILGQALGAGKPKLAYHGAFRSAFFAACVMGSMGLVLFFGERICYLFIQRIRN
;
A
#
# COMPACT_ATOMS: atom_id res chain seq x y z
N MET A 1 2.05 -17.00 31.13
CA MET A 1 1.12 -17.86 30.36
C MET A 1 -0.08 -16.98 30.05
N PHE A 2 -0.39 -16.80 28.75
CA PHE A 2 -1.34 -15.83 28.17
C PHE A 2 -2.46 -15.33 29.13
N SER A 3 -2.41 -14.07 29.58
CA SER A 3 -3.49 -13.44 30.38
C SER A 3 -4.51 -12.79 29.44
N TRP A 4 -5.79 -12.87 29.82
CA TRP A 4 -6.92 -12.31 29.09
C TRP A 4 -6.82 -10.80 28.84
N ASP A 5 -6.03 -10.11 29.66
CA ASP A 5 -5.73 -8.68 29.50
C ASP A 5 -4.92 -8.37 28.24
N HIS A 6 -3.95 -9.22 27.88
CA HIS A 6 -3.12 -9.01 26.68
C HIS A 6 -3.94 -9.19 25.40
N PHE A 7 -4.91 -10.10 25.41
CA PHE A 7 -5.83 -10.29 24.29
C PHE A 7 -6.71 -9.06 24.05
N ARG A 8 -7.23 -8.44 25.12
CA ARG A 8 -7.99 -7.19 25.03
C ARG A 8 -7.15 -6.03 24.54
N GLU A 9 -5.89 -5.95 24.95
CA GLU A 9 -4.97 -4.90 24.54
C GLU A 9 -4.63 -4.99 23.04
N ILE A 10 -4.34 -6.20 22.55
CA ILE A 10 -4.12 -6.46 21.12
C ILE A 10 -5.37 -6.07 20.31
N LEU A 11 -6.56 -6.52 20.73
CA LEU A 11 -7.81 -6.16 20.06
C LEU A 11 -7.97 -4.64 20.00
N LYS A 12 -7.79 -3.95 21.14
CA LYS A 12 -7.92 -2.49 21.19
C LYS A 12 -6.94 -1.76 20.29
N ALA A 13 -5.70 -2.25 20.18
CA ALA A 13 -4.68 -1.68 19.31
C ALA A 13 -4.98 -1.90 17.81
N SER A 14 -5.56 -3.05 17.45
CA SER A 14 -5.86 -3.41 16.06
C SER A 14 -7.22 -2.93 15.56
N THR A 15 -8.18 -2.61 16.43
CA THR A 15 -9.53 -2.18 16.02
C THR A 15 -9.51 -0.98 15.07
N ALA A 16 -8.71 0.05 15.38
CA ALA A 16 -8.68 1.27 14.57
C ALA A 16 -8.06 1.03 13.16
N PRO A 17 -6.88 0.39 13.03
CA PRO A 17 -6.35 0.00 11.72
C PRO A 17 -7.29 -0.90 10.93
N ALA A 18 -7.92 -1.89 11.57
CA ALA A 18 -8.85 -2.79 10.91
C ALA A 18 -10.07 -2.05 10.35
N LEU A 19 -10.62 -1.10 11.11
CA LEU A 19 -11.74 -0.29 10.64
C LEU A 19 -11.34 0.62 9.47
N ALA A 20 -10.15 1.20 9.50
CA ALA A 20 -9.63 2.01 8.40
C ALA A 20 -9.46 1.17 7.12
N GLU A 21 -8.95 -0.05 7.24
CA GLU A 21 -8.78 -0.97 6.11
C GLU A 21 -10.13 -1.43 5.54
N LEU A 22 -11.12 -1.68 6.39
CA LEU A 22 -12.49 -1.97 5.96
C LEU A 22 -13.09 -0.79 5.18
N LEU A 23 -12.94 0.43 5.69
CA LEU A 23 -13.40 1.64 5.01
C LEU A 23 -12.73 1.79 3.64
N ASN A 24 -11.41 1.56 3.56
CA ASN A 24 -10.66 1.62 2.32
C ASN A 24 -11.19 0.61 1.27
N ASN A 25 -11.48 -0.63 1.70
CA ASN A 25 -12.06 -1.64 0.83
C ASN A 25 -13.46 -1.25 0.32
N ILE A 26 -14.31 -0.69 1.20
CA ILE A 26 -15.65 -0.21 0.82
C ILE A 26 -15.53 0.96 -0.17
N SER A 27 -14.62 1.91 0.07
CA SER A 27 -14.37 3.02 -0.85
C SER A 27 -13.92 2.53 -2.22
N PHE A 28 -13.03 1.53 -2.27
CA PHE A 28 -12.57 0.95 -3.52
C PHE A 28 -13.68 0.20 -4.27
N MET A 29 -14.57 -0.49 -3.54
CA MET A 29 -15.72 -1.16 -4.13
C MET A 29 -16.67 -0.16 -4.80
N ILE A 30 -17.01 0.93 -4.10
CA ILE A 30 -17.85 2.02 -4.64
C ILE A 30 -17.18 2.66 -5.87
N PHE A 31 -15.87 2.90 -5.82
CA PHE A 31 -15.11 3.44 -6.95
C PHE A 31 -15.20 2.52 -8.19
N THR A 32 -15.07 1.21 -7.99
CA THR A 32 -15.15 0.22 -9.07
C THR A 32 -16.54 0.17 -9.68
N GLU A 33 -17.59 0.34 -8.87
CA GLU A 33 -18.97 0.41 -9.35
C GLU A 33 -19.19 1.64 -10.24
N PHE A 34 -18.70 2.82 -9.83
CA PHE A 34 -18.73 4.02 -10.68
C PHE A 34 -17.98 3.81 -12.00
N ALA A 35 -16.81 3.18 -11.98
CA ALA A 35 -16.04 2.86 -13.19
C ALA A 35 -16.80 1.90 -14.12
N THR A 36 -17.62 1.00 -13.57
CA THR A 36 -18.45 0.06 -14.33
C THR A 36 -19.59 0.77 -15.06
N ILE A 37 -20.22 1.77 -14.43
CA ILE A 37 -21.32 2.55 -15.02
C ILE A 37 -20.84 3.36 -16.25
N VAL A 38 -19.58 3.82 -16.25
CA VAL A 38 -18.98 4.57 -17.37
C VAL A 38 -18.77 3.68 -18.61
N GLY A 39 -18.65 2.37 -18.44
CA GLY A 39 -18.59 1.39 -19.53
C GLY A 39 -17.51 0.32 -19.32
N THR A 40 -17.64 -0.79 -20.03
CA THR A 40 -16.74 -1.95 -19.92
C THR A 40 -15.29 -1.63 -20.31
N THR A 41 -15.08 -0.74 -21.28
CA THR A 41 -13.73 -0.28 -21.66
C THR A 41 -13.07 0.53 -20.54
N ALA A 42 -13.83 1.39 -19.85
CA ALA A 42 -13.32 2.19 -18.74
C ALA A 42 -12.93 1.30 -17.55
N LEU A 43 -13.73 0.26 -17.27
CA LEU A 43 -13.42 -0.74 -16.25
C LEU A 43 -12.14 -1.53 -16.58
N ALA A 44 -11.95 -1.95 -17.83
CA ALA A 44 -10.76 -2.69 -18.26
C ALA A 44 -9.48 -1.84 -18.11
N VAL A 45 -9.53 -0.56 -18.53
CA VAL A 45 -8.42 0.39 -18.36
C VAL A 45 -8.13 0.64 -16.88
N THR A 46 -9.16 0.84 -16.06
CA THR A 46 -9.02 1.05 -14.61
C THR A 46 -8.34 -0.15 -13.92
N ASN A 47 -8.74 -1.38 -14.24
CA ASN A 47 -8.12 -2.59 -13.70
C ASN A 47 -6.66 -2.74 -14.13
N MET A 48 -6.35 -2.43 -15.39
CA MET A 48 -4.97 -2.43 -15.90
C MET A 48 -4.11 -1.37 -15.19
N LEU A 49 -4.66 -0.16 -14.99
CA LEU A 49 -4.01 0.92 -14.26
C LEU A 49 -3.71 0.50 -12.82
N PHE A 50 -4.68 -0.04 -12.08
CA PHE A 50 -4.46 -0.49 -10.70
C PHE A 50 -3.44 -1.62 -10.61
N SER A 51 -3.45 -2.56 -11.55
CA SER A 51 -2.45 -3.64 -11.61
C SER A 51 -1.04 -3.10 -11.86
N THR A 52 -0.92 -2.04 -12.66
CA THR A 52 0.38 -1.40 -12.94
C THR A 52 0.82 -0.52 -11.77
N LEU A 53 -0.11 0.22 -11.16
CA LEU A 53 0.14 1.06 -9.99
C LEU A 53 0.51 0.23 -8.77
N SER A 54 -0.07 -0.96 -8.58
CA SER A 54 0.24 -1.85 -7.46
C SER A 54 1.69 -2.28 -7.44
N LEU A 55 2.30 -2.52 -8.60
CA LEU A 55 3.74 -2.77 -8.69
C LEU A 55 4.58 -1.63 -8.10
N SER A 56 4.10 -0.39 -8.20
CA SER A 56 4.81 0.79 -7.66
C SER A 56 4.50 1.09 -6.19
N PHE A 57 3.26 0.88 -5.72
CA PHE A 57 2.91 1.19 -4.33
C PHE A 57 3.19 0.05 -3.35
N LEU A 58 3.23 -1.21 -3.79
CA LEU A 58 3.50 -2.37 -2.93
C LEU A 58 4.85 -2.29 -2.20
N PRO A 59 5.97 -1.88 -2.84
CA PRO A 59 7.23 -1.67 -2.14
C PRO A 59 7.11 -0.63 -1.02
N GLY A 60 6.42 0.48 -1.27
CA GLY A 60 6.15 1.50 -0.26
C GLY A 60 5.36 0.97 0.92
N TYR A 61 4.32 0.17 0.64
CA TYR A 61 3.53 -0.50 1.66
C TYR A 61 4.37 -1.45 2.52
N ALA A 62 5.27 -2.23 1.90
CA ALA A 62 6.20 -3.12 2.59
C ALA A 62 7.15 -2.36 3.54
N PHE A 63 7.70 -1.22 3.11
CA PHE A 63 8.50 -0.37 3.98
C PHE A 63 7.68 0.25 5.12
N GLY A 64 6.41 0.58 4.90
CA GLY A 64 5.50 1.04 5.95
C GLY A 64 5.28 -0.03 7.05
N ILE A 65 5.09 -1.29 6.65
CA ILE A 65 5.01 -2.42 7.58
C ILE A 65 6.32 -2.55 8.36
N ALA A 66 7.47 -2.56 7.67
CA ALA A 66 8.78 -2.63 8.30
C ALA A 66 9.03 -1.49 9.30
N ALA A 67 8.64 -0.26 8.93
CA ALA A 67 8.72 0.91 9.80
C ALA A 67 7.88 0.73 11.07
N THR A 68 6.65 0.20 10.93
CA THR A 68 5.73 -0.07 12.05
C THR A 68 6.30 -1.14 12.98
N THR A 69 6.90 -2.20 12.43
CA THR A 69 7.59 -3.23 13.22
C THR A 69 8.77 -2.65 14.01
N ILE A 70 9.63 -1.85 13.36
CA ILE A 70 10.77 -1.19 14.03
C ILE A 70 10.27 -0.25 15.14
N LEU A 71 9.21 0.51 14.88
CA LEU A 71 8.56 1.38 15.87
C LEU A 71 8.08 0.58 17.07
N GLY A 72 7.34 -0.51 16.85
CA GLY A 72 6.82 -1.37 17.91
C GLY A 72 7.94 -1.96 18.78
N GLN A 73 9.00 -2.47 18.14
CA GLN A 73 10.15 -3.03 18.85
C GLN A 73 10.95 -1.96 19.62
N ALA A 74 11.22 -0.81 19.01
CA ALA A 74 12.01 0.25 19.62
C ALA A 74 11.26 0.95 20.76
N LEU A 75 9.95 1.19 20.61
CA LEU A 75 9.11 1.73 21.68
C LEU A 75 8.97 0.73 22.83
N GLY A 76 8.75 -0.55 22.54
CA GLY A 76 8.70 -1.61 23.55
C GLY A 76 10.01 -1.76 24.33
N ALA A 77 11.16 -1.45 23.70
CA ALA A 77 12.48 -1.42 24.34
C ALA A 77 12.82 -0.11 25.06
N GLY A 78 11.89 0.86 25.15
CA GLY A 78 12.12 2.16 25.80
C GLY A 78 13.07 3.09 25.03
N LYS A 79 13.21 2.91 23.70
CA LYS A 79 14.15 3.66 22.84
C LYS A 79 13.40 4.55 21.83
N PRO A 80 12.72 5.63 22.26
CA PRO A 80 11.89 6.48 21.38
C PRO A 80 12.71 7.21 20.29
N LYS A 81 13.95 7.62 20.60
CA LYS A 81 14.84 8.23 19.58
C LYS A 81 15.14 7.26 18.43
N LEU A 82 15.35 5.98 18.74
CA LEU A 82 15.59 4.96 17.73
C LEU A 82 14.33 4.72 16.89
N ALA A 83 13.15 4.71 17.52
CA ALA A 83 11.88 4.61 16.81
C ALA A 83 11.70 5.74 15.79
N TYR A 84 11.96 6.99 16.18
CA TYR A 84 11.85 8.16 15.31
C TYR A 84 12.81 8.08 14.11
N HIS A 85 14.11 7.87 14.37
CA HIS A 85 15.11 7.79 13.29
C HIS A 85 14.92 6.56 12.40
N GLY A 86 14.50 5.42 12.97
CA GLY A 86 14.22 4.19 12.23
C GLY A 86 13.02 4.33 11.31
N ALA A 87 11.94 4.97 11.79
CA ALA A 87 10.77 5.29 10.98
C ALA A 87 11.12 6.24 9.83
N PHE A 88 11.88 7.31 10.10
CA PHE A 88 12.25 8.28 9.08
C PHE A 88 13.17 7.69 8.00
N ARG A 89 14.12 6.82 8.39
CA ARG A 89 14.94 6.07 7.43
C ARG A 89 14.10 5.13 6.58
N SER A 90 13.14 4.44 7.17
CA SER A 90 12.24 3.55 6.43
C SER A 90 11.38 4.35 5.44
N ALA A 91 10.88 5.52 5.84
CA ALA A 91 10.15 6.42 4.95
C ALA A 91 11.03 6.96 3.81
N PHE A 92 12.31 7.27 4.08
CA PHE A 92 13.25 7.67 3.04
C PHE A 92 13.51 6.55 2.03
N PHE A 93 13.76 5.32 2.50
CA PHE A 93 13.89 4.16 1.61
C PHE A 93 12.61 3.90 0.81
N ALA A 94 11.43 4.00 1.44
CA ALA A 94 10.15 3.91 0.75
C ALA A 94 10.03 4.94 -0.37
N ALA A 95 10.36 6.22 -0.09
CA ALA A 95 10.31 7.29 -1.06
C ALA A 95 11.32 7.08 -2.21
N CYS A 96 12.54 6.65 -1.92
CA CYS A 96 13.53 6.32 -2.94
C CYS A 96 13.07 5.18 -3.85
N VAL A 97 12.53 4.10 -3.27
CA VAL A 97 12.07 2.94 -4.03
C VAL A 97 10.83 3.27 -4.84
N MET A 98 9.81 3.90 -4.25
CA MET A 98 8.62 4.35 -4.98
C MET A 98 8.97 5.37 -6.07
N GLY A 99 9.87 6.31 -5.80
CA GLY A 99 10.35 7.28 -6.79
C GLY A 99 11.07 6.59 -7.96
N SER A 100 11.92 5.60 -7.66
CA SER A 100 12.60 4.81 -8.70
C SER A 100 11.61 3.98 -9.55
N MET A 101 10.58 3.41 -8.92
CA MET A 101 9.52 2.68 -9.62
C MET A 101 8.67 3.60 -10.50
N GLY A 102 8.36 4.81 -10.03
CA GLY A 102 7.70 5.83 -10.84
C GLY A 102 8.51 6.21 -12.08
N LEU A 103 9.84 6.35 -11.94
CA LEU A 103 10.72 6.56 -13.09
C LEU A 103 10.71 5.35 -14.05
N VAL A 104 10.75 4.12 -13.53
CA VAL A 104 10.65 2.91 -14.35
C VAL A 104 9.33 2.85 -15.11
N LEU A 105 8.20 3.20 -14.48
CA LEU A 105 6.90 3.27 -15.14
C LEU A 105 6.84 4.38 -16.19
N PHE A 106 7.44 5.54 -15.94
CA PHE A 106 7.51 6.64 -16.90
C PHE A 106 8.23 6.22 -18.20
N PHE A 107 9.33 5.45 -18.09
CA PHE A 107 9.96 4.83 -19.26
C PHE A 107 9.19 3.61 -19.78
N GLY A 108 8.46 2.93 -18.90
CA GLY A 108 7.63 1.75 -19.17
C GLY A 108 6.31 2.02 -19.89
N GLU A 109 5.83 3.26 -19.98
CA GLU A 109 4.67 3.61 -20.82
C GLU A 109 4.86 3.14 -22.28
N ARG A 110 6.10 3.10 -22.78
CA ARG A 110 6.45 2.51 -24.08
C ARG A 110 6.16 0.99 -24.17
N ILE A 111 6.25 0.27 -23.06
CA ILE A 111 6.00 -1.18 -22.97
C ILE A 111 4.50 -1.46 -22.82
N CYS A 112 3.77 -0.66 -22.03
CA CYS A 112 2.31 -0.75 -21.93
C CYS A 112 1.63 -0.44 -23.28
N TYR A 113 2.17 0.49 -24.07
CA TYR A 113 1.68 0.76 -25.43
C TYR A 113 1.83 -0.46 -26.37
N LEU A 114 2.89 -1.25 -26.21
CA LEU A 114 3.12 -2.50 -26.96
C LEU A 114 2.14 -3.62 -26.55
N PHE A 115 1.74 -3.68 -25.27
CA PHE A 115 0.72 -4.63 -24.81
C PHE A 115 -0.70 -4.23 -25.24
N ILE A 116 -1.04 -2.94 -25.24
CA ILE A 116 -2.33 -2.43 -25.74
C ILE A 116 -2.48 -2.66 -27.25
N GLN A 117 -1.40 -2.52 -28.04
CA GLN A 117 -1.43 -2.85 -29.47
C GLN A 117 -1.74 -4.33 -29.74
N ARG A 118 -1.36 -5.24 -28.85
CA ARG A 118 -1.55 -6.69 -29.01
C ARG A 118 -2.97 -7.18 -28.71
N ILE A 119 -3.80 -6.38 -28.05
CA ILE A 119 -5.22 -6.67 -27.82
C ILE A 119 -6.10 -6.13 -28.96
N ARG A 120 -5.56 -5.24 -29.81
CA ARG A 120 -6.27 -4.62 -30.95
C ARG A 120 -6.12 -5.37 -32.28
N ASN A 121 -5.21 -6.34 -32.37
CA ASN A 121 -5.06 -7.28 -33.50
C ASN A 121 -5.56 -8.66 -33.09
#